data_AF-A0AAF0HA17-F1
#
_entry.id   AF-A0AAF0HA17-F1
#
_cell.length_a   1.000
_cell.length_b   1.000
_cell.length_c   1.000
_cell.angle_alpha   90.00
_cell.angle_beta   90.00
_cell.angle_gamma   90.00
#
_symmetry.space_group_name_H-M   'P 1'
#
loop_
_entity.id
_entity.type
_entity.pdbx_description
1 polymer ?
#
loop_
_entity_poly.entity_id
_entity_poly.type
_entity_poly.pdbx_seq_one_letter_code
_entity_poly.pdbx_strand_id
1 'polypeptide(L)'
;MHIDVIDSWSGFDAIRANWDQVFLDDPFAQHFLSWTWLKAYLSRRGRWFILALRERAEGSPYVAFFPLRVVTQHDKKTGRFFDEIIMAGNFAADYTGFITLPKYEDRAVEGFCAFLKQQRWTHLKLDYLSGPPGRRDAMVRALQGPLVMFRDNTPKSPNNINNCVCPVVELPSNFDDYLETHMSSQTRQKLRRFLRKVESDDSYRITFATAETIDRDMDILFDLWRVKWTPFKGKERTEKLISATREMLMDSFADGNLDVPVLWHGNQPLGALANIVDRQKSTILFYITGRDENWKTPSPGLILHGYCIRRAIAMGFTHYDFLRGNEPYKYMFGPVDRPISCTLFRTRDGENLQGKLHPFSIRFVYEEALKFYKRGAKAQAEISFRQVLDAAPEHSGAIFGLANLMFEKGAFNEAEEAYASLSRTLQNPLTVLLRLGEARLAKQDYQGAVAAFEDVTRRAPFHHEALYKCGIALVAANRKTEAAAVFEKLQNFHSDDRQNMEYAEKARNTLTRIRASASPTEIETSTMLAIKKQETQRRWVAPKVLH
;
A
#
# COMPACT_ATOMS: atom_id res chain seq x y z
N MET A 1 1.09 -9.25 -29.41
CA MET A 1 1.57 -8.16 -28.52
C MET A 1 2.55 -8.72 -27.48
N HIS A 2 3.26 -7.82 -26.80
CA HIS A 2 4.10 -8.08 -25.63
C HIS A 2 3.73 -7.10 -24.52
N ILE A 3 3.83 -7.52 -23.26
CA ILE A 3 3.57 -6.69 -22.08
C ILE A 3 4.84 -6.60 -21.26
N ASP A 4 5.31 -5.38 -21.05
CA ASP A 4 6.33 -5.07 -20.07
C ASP A 4 5.65 -4.61 -18.77
N VAL A 5 6.22 -5.00 -17.63
CA VAL A 5 5.75 -4.57 -16.30
C VAL A 5 6.71 -3.50 -15.80
N ILE A 6 6.19 -2.30 -15.58
CA ILE A 6 6.95 -1.17 -15.07
C ILE A 6 6.54 -0.93 -13.62
N ASP A 7 7.46 -1.15 -12.69
CA ASP A 7 7.24 -1.07 -11.24
C ASP A 7 8.32 -0.25 -10.51
N SER A 8 9.11 0.51 -11.28
CA SER A 8 10.17 1.40 -10.79
C SER A 8 9.99 2.82 -11.28
N TRP A 9 10.41 3.79 -10.46
CA TRP A 9 10.34 5.21 -10.82
C TRP A 9 11.16 5.55 -12.06
N SER A 10 12.37 4.98 -12.18
CA SER A 10 13.19 5.15 -13.38
C SER A 10 12.49 4.62 -14.64
N GLY A 11 11.83 3.46 -14.54
CA GLY A 11 11.04 2.91 -15.64
C GLY A 11 9.84 3.78 -16.00
N PHE A 12 9.12 4.31 -15.02
CA PHE A 12 7.97 5.19 -15.27
C PHE A 12 8.39 6.54 -15.85
N ASP A 13 9.54 7.06 -15.44
CA ASP A 13 10.12 8.30 -15.98
C ASP A 13 10.61 8.11 -17.42
N ALA A 14 11.22 6.97 -17.72
CA ALA A 14 11.73 6.64 -19.06
C ALA A 14 10.63 6.59 -20.13
N ILE A 15 9.39 6.25 -19.76
CA ILE A 15 8.28 6.14 -20.71
C ILE A 15 7.43 7.41 -20.85
N ARG A 16 7.77 8.52 -20.16
CA ARG A 16 6.94 9.73 -20.14
C ARG A 16 6.55 10.24 -21.53
N ALA A 17 7.53 10.39 -22.43
CA ALA A 17 7.27 10.92 -23.76
C ALA A 17 6.29 10.02 -24.56
N ASN A 18 6.43 8.70 -24.45
CA ASN A 18 5.52 7.75 -25.09
C ASN A 18 4.14 7.75 -24.40
N TRP A 19 4.10 7.86 -23.08
CA TRP A 19 2.86 7.98 -22.31
C TRP A 19 2.06 9.20 -22.76
N ASP A 20 2.70 10.37 -22.83
CA ASP A 20 2.06 11.62 -23.22
C ASP A 20 1.48 11.53 -24.64
N GLN A 21 2.18 10.88 -25.57
CA GLN A 21 1.65 10.63 -26.93
C GLN A 21 0.39 9.75 -26.91
N VAL A 22 0.45 8.59 -26.23
CA VAL A 22 -0.71 7.68 -26.13
C VAL A 22 -1.87 8.36 -25.40
N PHE A 23 -1.57 9.15 -24.38
CA PHE A 23 -2.55 9.92 -23.63
C PHE A 23 -3.26 10.92 -24.53
N LEU A 24 -2.54 11.70 -25.34
CA LEU A 24 -3.11 12.67 -26.26
C LEU A 24 -3.99 11.99 -27.32
N ASP A 25 -3.51 10.88 -27.89
CA ASP A 25 -4.17 10.16 -28.98
C ASP A 25 -5.36 9.29 -28.55
N ASP A 26 -5.49 8.96 -27.26
CA ASP A 26 -6.66 8.25 -26.73
C ASP A 26 -7.83 9.22 -26.50
N PRO A 27 -8.96 9.10 -27.23
CA PRO A 27 -10.11 10.00 -27.09
C PRO A 27 -10.85 9.84 -25.75
N PHE A 28 -10.61 8.75 -25.00
CA PHE A 28 -11.23 8.48 -23.71
C PHE A 28 -10.30 8.75 -22.52
N ALA A 29 -9.03 9.07 -22.77
CA ALA A 29 -8.10 9.47 -21.71
C ALA A 29 -8.52 10.78 -21.06
N GLN A 30 -8.41 10.84 -19.74
CA GLN A 30 -8.79 11.98 -18.89
C GLN A 30 -7.65 12.33 -17.94
N HIS A 31 -7.63 13.56 -17.41
CA HIS A 31 -6.59 14.10 -16.51
C HIS A 31 -5.98 13.10 -15.51
N PHE A 32 -6.81 12.27 -14.86
CA PHE A 32 -6.39 11.29 -13.86
C PHE A 32 -5.52 10.13 -14.40
N LEU A 33 -5.39 10.01 -15.72
CA LEU A 33 -4.47 9.10 -16.41
C LEU A 33 -3.29 9.84 -17.05
N SER A 34 -3.17 11.16 -16.86
CA SER A 34 -1.97 11.90 -17.26
C SER A 34 -0.77 11.41 -16.45
N TRP A 35 0.41 11.43 -17.08
CA TRP A 35 1.65 11.02 -16.41
C TRP A 35 1.91 11.87 -15.16
N THR A 36 1.72 13.19 -15.27
CA THR A 36 1.95 14.15 -14.19
C THR A 36 1.10 13.83 -12.96
N TRP A 37 -0.21 13.67 -13.16
CA TRP A 37 -1.13 13.36 -12.05
C TRP A 37 -0.83 11.99 -11.43
N LEU A 38 -0.62 10.96 -12.26
CA LEU A 38 -0.32 9.61 -11.78
C LEU A 38 0.99 9.57 -10.99
N LYS A 39 2.04 10.29 -11.43
CA LYS A 39 3.30 10.35 -10.70
C LYS A 39 3.13 10.95 -9.30
N ALA A 40 2.44 12.07 -9.18
CA ALA A 40 2.14 12.69 -7.90
C ALA A 40 1.28 11.76 -7.01
N TYR A 41 0.21 11.18 -7.58
CA TYR A 41 -0.67 10.24 -6.88
C TYR A 41 0.08 9.01 -6.35
N LEU A 42 0.92 8.39 -7.19
CA LEU A 42 1.66 7.17 -6.87
C LEU A 42 2.83 7.42 -5.91
N SER A 43 3.39 8.63 -5.85
CA SER A 43 4.53 8.94 -4.97
C SER A 43 4.26 8.62 -3.49
N ARG A 44 2.99 8.72 -3.07
CA ARG A 44 2.51 8.45 -1.70
C ARG A 44 1.98 7.03 -1.51
N ARG A 45 2.18 6.16 -2.49
CA ARG A 45 1.52 4.85 -2.58
C ARG A 45 2.52 3.78 -2.99
N GLY A 46 2.62 2.72 -2.20
CA GLY A 46 3.43 1.56 -2.57
C GLY A 46 2.68 0.56 -3.45
N ARG A 47 3.42 -0.45 -3.93
CA ARG A 47 2.94 -1.65 -4.65
C ARG A 47 2.12 -1.33 -5.90
N TRP A 48 2.56 -0.33 -6.65
CA TRP A 48 2.02 -0.02 -7.97
C TRP A 48 2.84 -0.71 -9.06
N PHE A 49 2.20 -0.94 -10.20
CA PHE A 49 2.84 -1.38 -11.43
C PHE A 49 2.02 -0.90 -12.61
N ILE A 50 2.66 -0.80 -13.76
CA ILE A 50 2.04 -0.39 -15.02
C ILE A 50 2.26 -1.51 -16.01
N LEU A 51 1.18 -1.97 -16.64
CA LEU A 51 1.28 -2.85 -17.81
C LEU A 51 1.44 -1.98 -19.04
N ALA A 52 2.59 -2.08 -19.71
CA ALA A 52 2.89 -1.35 -20.92
C ALA A 52 2.85 -2.32 -22.11
N LEU A 53 1.89 -2.10 -23.02
CA LEU A 53 1.69 -2.96 -24.19
C LEU A 53 2.47 -2.43 -25.38
N ARG A 54 3.21 -3.29 -26.07
CA ARG A 54 3.85 -2.98 -27.36
C ARG A 54 3.73 -4.12 -28.35
N GLU A 55 4.07 -3.83 -29.60
CA GLU A 55 4.26 -4.88 -30.60
C GLU A 55 5.49 -5.74 -30.28
N ARG A 56 5.55 -6.96 -30.84
CA ARG A 56 6.63 -7.91 -30.54
C ARG A 56 7.96 -7.53 -31.15
N ALA A 57 7.96 -6.70 -32.20
CA ALA A 57 9.19 -6.22 -32.81
C ALA A 57 10.02 -5.45 -31.76
N GLU A 58 11.30 -5.74 -31.70
CA GLU A 58 12.22 -5.11 -30.75
C GLU A 58 12.25 -3.59 -30.94
N GLY A 59 12.28 -2.83 -29.84
CA GLY A 59 12.27 -1.36 -29.86
C GLY A 59 10.94 -0.72 -30.28
N SER A 60 9.87 -1.50 -30.49
CA SER A 60 8.55 -0.93 -30.81
C SER A 60 8.04 -0.03 -29.67
N PRO A 61 7.47 1.14 -29.97
CA PRO A 61 6.90 2.00 -28.95
C PRO A 61 5.71 1.32 -28.27
N TYR A 62 5.44 1.71 -27.04
CA TYR A 62 4.24 1.31 -26.34
C TYR A 62 3.01 1.97 -26.95
N VAL A 63 1.92 1.21 -26.99
CA VAL A 63 0.65 1.59 -27.60
C VAL A 63 -0.50 1.62 -26.61
N ALA A 64 -0.29 1.09 -25.39
CA ALA A 64 -1.26 1.14 -24.31
C ALA A 64 -0.58 1.05 -22.94
N PHE A 65 -1.17 1.68 -21.93
CA PHE A 65 -0.68 1.65 -20.55
C PHE A 65 -1.81 1.45 -19.55
N PHE A 66 -1.70 0.43 -18.70
CA PHE A 66 -2.66 0.14 -17.63
C PHE A 66 -2.01 0.27 -16.25
N PRO A 67 -2.17 1.42 -15.57
CA PRO A 67 -1.61 1.64 -14.25
C PRO A 67 -2.48 0.97 -13.17
N LEU A 68 -1.85 0.16 -12.32
CA LEU A 68 -2.49 -0.73 -11.36
C LEU A 68 -1.78 -0.68 -10.01
N ARG A 69 -2.45 -1.16 -8.97
CA ARG A 69 -1.92 -1.31 -7.60
C ARG A 69 -2.38 -2.59 -6.95
N VAL A 70 -1.53 -3.14 -6.10
CA VAL A 70 -1.88 -4.24 -5.20
C VAL A 70 -2.18 -3.69 -3.81
N VAL A 71 -3.35 -4.03 -3.30
CA VAL A 71 -3.77 -3.76 -1.92
C VAL A 71 -4.00 -5.10 -1.23
N THR A 72 -3.29 -5.33 -0.14
CA THR A 72 -3.44 -6.55 0.66
C THR A 72 -4.30 -6.24 1.88
N GLN A 73 -5.32 -7.05 2.10
CA GLN A 73 -6.25 -6.94 3.21
C GLN A 73 -6.06 -8.10 4.18
N HIS A 74 -6.36 -7.87 5.46
CA HIS A 74 -6.35 -8.91 6.50
C HIS A 74 -7.78 -9.34 6.81
N ASP A 75 -8.10 -10.61 6.57
CA ASP A 75 -9.37 -11.17 7.00
C ASP A 75 -9.31 -11.49 8.50
N LYS A 76 -10.05 -10.71 9.29
CA LYS A 76 -10.10 -10.87 10.75
C LYS A 76 -10.73 -12.20 11.19
N LYS A 77 -11.53 -12.85 10.34
CA LYS A 77 -12.20 -14.12 10.69
C LYS A 77 -11.25 -15.30 10.53
N THR A 78 -10.58 -15.38 9.39
CA THR A 78 -9.65 -16.49 9.08
C THR A 78 -8.23 -16.22 9.55
N GLY A 79 -7.87 -14.96 9.80
CA GLY A 79 -6.52 -14.52 10.10
C GLY A 79 -5.61 -14.46 8.87
N ARG A 80 -6.09 -14.83 7.68
CA ARG A 80 -5.34 -14.85 6.42
C ARG A 80 -5.34 -13.48 5.74
N PHE A 81 -4.30 -13.23 4.97
CA PHE A 81 -4.24 -12.10 4.04
C PHE A 81 -4.76 -12.50 2.66
N PHE A 82 -5.43 -11.56 1.99
CA PHE A 82 -5.86 -11.69 0.60
C PHE A 82 -5.52 -10.43 -0.20
N ASP A 83 -5.35 -10.58 -1.50
CA ASP A 83 -4.89 -9.51 -2.38
C ASP A 83 -6.01 -8.99 -3.29
N GLU A 84 -6.01 -7.67 -3.45
CA GLU A 84 -6.85 -6.94 -4.38
C GLU A 84 -5.96 -6.23 -5.40
N ILE A 85 -6.23 -6.42 -6.69
CA ILE A 85 -5.72 -5.54 -7.74
C ILE A 85 -6.75 -4.43 -7.95
N ILE A 86 -6.29 -3.19 -7.87
CA ILE A 86 -7.10 -2.00 -8.12
C ILE A 86 -6.43 -1.15 -9.19
N MET A 87 -7.20 -0.35 -9.91
CA MET A 87 -6.64 0.61 -10.86
C MET A 87 -5.96 1.76 -10.11
N ALA A 88 -4.84 2.24 -10.64
CA ALA A 88 -4.23 3.46 -10.13
C ALA A 88 -5.24 4.62 -10.28
N GLY A 89 -5.26 5.50 -9.28
CA GLY A 89 -6.24 6.57 -9.16
C GLY A 89 -7.46 6.23 -8.33
N ASN A 90 -7.78 4.94 -8.08
CA ASN A 90 -8.89 4.58 -7.20
C ASN A 90 -8.82 5.32 -5.84
N PHE A 91 -9.99 5.67 -5.31
CA PHE A 91 -10.23 6.54 -4.14
C PHE A 91 -9.98 8.04 -4.32
N ALA A 92 -9.34 8.50 -5.40
CA ALA A 92 -9.08 9.92 -5.64
C ALA A 92 -9.56 10.39 -7.03
N ALA A 93 -9.49 9.53 -8.04
CA ALA A 93 -9.87 9.82 -9.41
C ALA A 93 -11.33 9.50 -9.69
N ASP A 94 -11.91 10.30 -10.61
CA ASP A 94 -13.25 10.09 -11.13
C ASP A 94 -13.28 9.34 -12.46
N TYR A 95 -12.11 9.26 -13.11
CA TYR A 95 -11.86 8.41 -14.27
C TYR A 95 -10.61 7.58 -14.03
N THR A 96 -10.72 6.29 -14.26
CA THR A 96 -9.63 5.32 -14.13
C THR A 96 -9.70 4.34 -15.30
N GLY A 97 -8.73 3.43 -15.39
CA GLY A 97 -8.63 2.48 -16.49
C GLY A 97 -7.23 2.45 -17.07
N PHE A 98 -7.18 2.27 -18.39
CA PHE A 98 -5.96 2.32 -19.18
C PHE A 98 -6.13 3.29 -20.33
N ILE A 99 -5.00 3.80 -20.82
CA ILE A 99 -4.94 4.56 -22.07
C ILE A 99 -4.44 3.65 -23.18
N THR A 100 -4.93 3.85 -24.40
CA THR A 100 -4.48 3.11 -25.58
C THR A 100 -4.69 3.92 -26.86
N LEU A 101 -3.79 3.72 -27.82
CA LEU A 101 -4.04 4.14 -29.19
C LEU A 101 -5.29 3.41 -29.72
N PRO A 102 -6.25 4.10 -30.37
CA PRO A 102 -7.56 3.52 -30.72
C PRO A 102 -7.48 2.22 -31.53
N LYS A 103 -6.52 2.13 -32.46
CA LYS A 103 -6.32 0.93 -33.31
C LYS A 103 -5.87 -0.32 -32.54
N TYR A 104 -5.45 -0.18 -31.28
CA TYR A 104 -4.99 -1.28 -30.43
C TYR A 104 -5.96 -1.62 -29.28
N GLU A 105 -7.15 -1.01 -29.21
CA GLU A 105 -8.12 -1.23 -28.13
C GLU A 105 -8.35 -2.72 -27.81
N ASP A 106 -8.73 -3.52 -28.81
CA ASP A 106 -9.02 -4.94 -28.61
C ASP A 106 -7.77 -5.72 -28.16
N ARG A 107 -6.61 -5.40 -28.75
CA ARG A 107 -5.32 -6.02 -28.41
C ARG A 107 -4.85 -5.66 -26.99
N ALA A 108 -5.17 -4.44 -26.54
CA ALA A 108 -4.88 -3.99 -25.19
C ALA A 108 -5.76 -4.69 -24.17
N VAL A 109 -7.08 -4.77 -24.41
CA VAL A 109 -8.00 -5.54 -23.57
C VAL A 109 -7.55 -7.00 -23.48
N GLU A 110 -7.31 -7.66 -24.62
CA GLU A 110 -6.87 -9.05 -24.67
C GLU A 110 -5.59 -9.27 -23.87
N GLY A 111 -4.55 -8.46 -24.16
CA GLY A 111 -3.25 -8.58 -23.51
C GLY A 111 -3.32 -8.36 -22.00
N PHE A 112 -3.92 -7.24 -21.57
CA PHE A 112 -4.02 -6.91 -20.15
C PHE A 112 -4.84 -7.92 -19.38
N CYS A 113 -5.98 -8.38 -19.92
CA CYS A 113 -6.78 -9.41 -19.26
C CYS A 113 -6.07 -10.76 -19.21
N ALA A 114 -5.32 -11.14 -20.25
CA ALA A 114 -4.50 -12.36 -20.24
C ALA A 114 -3.41 -12.30 -19.16
N PHE A 115 -2.75 -11.16 -19.00
CA PHE A 115 -1.79 -10.94 -17.92
C PHE A 115 -2.45 -11.04 -16.54
N LEU A 116 -3.57 -10.34 -16.34
CA LEU A 116 -4.29 -10.28 -15.06
C LEU A 116 -4.79 -11.65 -14.60
N LYS A 117 -5.21 -12.54 -15.52
CA LYS A 117 -5.59 -13.93 -15.20
C LYS A 117 -4.48 -14.76 -14.57
N GLN A 118 -3.22 -14.44 -14.89
CA GLN A 118 -2.06 -15.15 -14.38
C GLN A 118 -1.59 -14.59 -13.02
N GLN A 119 -2.11 -13.44 -12.60
CA GLN A 119 -1.77 -12.81 -11.33
C GLN A 119 -2.51 -13.47 -10.16
N ARG A 120 -1.94 -13.31 -8.97
CA ARG A 120 -2.44 -13.91 -7.72
C ARG A 120 -3.25 -12.89 -6.93
N TRP A 121 -4.56 -12.86 -7.13
CA TRP A 121 -5.48 -11.96 -6.43
C TRP A 121 -6.78 -12.67 -6.08
N THR A 122 -7.46 -12.19 -5.04
CA THR A 122 -8.83 -12.57 -4.69
C THR A 122 -9.84 -11.63 -5.33
N HIS A 123 -9.51 -10.33 -5.38
CA HIS A 123 -10.37 -9.32 -6.01
C HIS A 123 -9.63 -8.54 -7.09
N LEU A 124 -10.33 -8.25 -8.19
CA LEU A 124 -9.91 -7.24 -9.17
C LEU A 124 -11.03 -6.20 -9.29
N LYS A 125 -10.72 -4.95 -8.92
CA LYS A 125 -11.67 -3.85 -8.87
C LYS A 125 -11.44 -2.90 -10.03
N LEU A 126 -12.36 -2.94 -10.99
CA LEU A 126 -12.44 -1.99 -12.09
C LEU A 126 -13.47 -0.90 -11.74
N ASP A 127 -13.19 -0.10 -10.73
CA ASP A 127 -14.07 1.01 -10.30
C ASP A 127 -13.79 2.27 -11.12
N TYR A 128 -14.83 2.87 -11.69
CA TYR A 128 -14.79 4.09 -12.52
C TYR A 128 -14.02 3.94 -13.84
N LEU A 129 -14.02 2.72 -14.40
CA LEU A 129 -13.40 2.40 -15.68
C LEU A 129 -14.06 3.22 -16.79
N SER A 130 -13.23 4.05 -17.44
CA SER A 130 -13.53 4.80 -18.65
C SER A 130 -13.05 4.06 -19.91
N GLY A 131 -13.65 4.37 -21.06
CA GLY A 131 -13.24 3.83 -22.35
C GLY A 131 -14.36 3.85 -23.39
N PRO A 132 -14.08 3.34 -24.61
CA PRO A 132 -15.09 3.18 -25.64
C PRO A 132 -16.20 2.23 -25.22
N PRO A 133 -17.38 2.35 -25.84
CA PRO A 133 -18.44 1.36 -25.71
C PRO A 133 -17.89 -0.05 -25.97
N GLY A 134 -18.18 -0.99 -25.06
CA GLY A 134 -17.76 -2.38 -25.18
C GLY A 134 -16.43 -2.74 -24.51
N ARG A 135 -15.56 -1.77 -24.13
CA ARG A 135 -14.30 -2.07 -23.40
C ARG A 135 -14.57 -2.93 -22.16
N ARG A 136 -15.49 -2.48 -21.31
CA ARG A 136 -15.89 -3.20 -20.09
C ARG A 136 -16.41 -4.60 -20.39
N ASP A 137 -17.26 -4.75 -21.40
CA ASP A 137 -17.84 -6.06 -21.73
C ASP A 137 -16.81 -7.02 -22.31
N ALA A 138 -15.86 -6.52 -23.09
CA ALA A 138 -14.72 -7.30 -23.57
C ALA A 138 -13.84 -7.76 -22.40
N MET A 139 -13.55 -6.88 -21.43
CA MET A 139 -12.84 -7.25 -20.21
C MET A 139 -13.61 -8.28 -19.38
N VAL A 140 -14.95 -8.16 -19.26
CA VAL A 140 -15.79 -9.14 -18.56
C VAL A 140 -15.76 -10.50 -19.26
N ARG A 141 -15.95 -10.56 -20.58
CA ARG A 141 -15.80 -11.79 -21.37
C ARG A 141 -14.42 -12.41 -21.20
N ALA A 142 -13.38 -11.58 -21.21
CA ALA A 142 -12.03 -12.04 -21.03
C ALA A 142 -11.83 -12.61 -19.61
N LEU A 143 -12.12 -11.86 -18.54
CA LEU A 143 -11.72 -12.20 -17.18
C LEU A 143 -12.60 -13.23 -16.46
N GLN A 144 -13.89 -13.33 -16.78
CA GLN A 144 -14.78 -14.28 -16.13
C GLN A 144 -14.43 -15.74 -16.51
N GLY A 145 -14.82 -16.69 -15.66
CA GLY A 145 -14.63 -18.11 -15.97
C GLY A 145 -14.97 -19.05 -14.82
N PRO A 146 -14.44 -20.29 -14.84
CA PRO A 146 -14.69 -21.28 -13.80
C PRO A 146 -14.21 -20.83 -12.41
N LEU A 147 -13.08 -20.15 -12.32
CA LEU A 147 -12.49 -19.70 -11.04
C LEU A 147 -12.91 -18.29 -10.62
N VAL A 148 -13.33 -17.47 -11.59
CA VAL A 148 -13.59 -16.04 -11.39
C VAL A 148 -15.03 -15.72 -11.77
N MET A 149 -15.75 -15.09 -10.84
CA MET A 149 -17.05 -14.49 -11.11
C MET A 149 -16.93 -12.96 -11.11
N PHE A 150 -17.90 -12.30 -11.74
CA PHE A 150 -18.01 -10.85 -11.71
C PHE A 150 -19.38 -10.42 -11.18
N ARG A 151 -19.47 -9.18 -10.73
CA ARG A 151 -20.71 -8.46 -10.50
C ARG A 151 -20.51 -6.98 -10.78
N ASP A 152 -21.60 -6.30 -11.13
CA ASP A 152 -21.61 -4.85 -11.13
C ASP A 152 -21.51 -4.33 -9.69
N ASN A 153 -20.68 -3.31 -9.52
CA ASN A 153 -20.35 -2.72 -8.23
C ASN A 153 -20.77 -1.25 -8.18
N THR A 154 -21.99 -0.94 -8.63
CA THR A 154 -22.52 0.43 -8.62
C THR A 154 -22.53 0.98 -7.19
N PRO A 155 -21.74 2.03 -6.89
CA PRO A 155 -21.66 2.57 -5.54
C PRO A 155 -23.03 3.12 -5.11
N LYS A 156 -23.55 2.62 -4.00
CA LYS A 156 -24.78 3.17 -3.41
C LYS A 156 -24.48 4.53 -2.81
N SER A 157 -25.28 5.54 -3.16
CA SER A 157 -25.24 6.87 -2.56
C SER A 157 -26.54 7.13 -1.78
N PRO A 158 -26.48 7.89 -0.67
CA PRO A 158 -27.66 8.61 -0.18
C PRO A 158 -28.29 9.39 -1.34
N ASN A 159 -29.62 9.45 -1.39
CA ASN A 159 -30.40 10.16 -2.42
C ASN A 159 -30.38 9.56 -3.84
N ASN A 160 -30.06 8.27 -3.98
CA ASN A 160 -30.13 7.56 -5.27
C ASN A 160 -29.25 8.17 -6.38
N ILE A 161 -28.12 8.78 -6.00
CA ILE A 161 -27.15 9.32 -6.95
C ILE A 161 -26.40 8.18 -7.64
N ASN A 162 -26.48 8.14 -8.97
CA ASN A 162 -25.72 7.24 -9.82
C ASN A 162 -24.30 7.80 -10.01
N ASN A 163 -23.31 7.14 -9.42
CA ASN A 163 -21.89 7.50 -9.53
C ASN A 163 -21.18 6.85 -10.73
N CYS A 164 -21.92 6.13 -11.59
CA CYS A 164 -21.41 5.52 -12.82
C CYS A 164 -21.72 6.37 -14.07
N VAL A 165 -22.04 7.66 -13.88
CA VAL A 165 -22.17 8.64 -14.97
C VAL A 165 -21.43 9.91 -14.58
N CYS A 166 -20.84 10.58 -15.58
CA CYS A 166 -20.23 11.89 -15.47
C CYS A 166 -20.98 12.86 -16.39
N PRO A 167 -21.70 13.87 -15.87
CA PRO A 167 -22.36 14.86 -16.71
C PRO A 167 -21.33 15.83 -17.31
N VAL A 168 -21.24 15.89 -18.64
CA VAL A 168 -20.27 16.73 -19.36
C VAL A 168 -20.99 17.71 -20.28
N VAL A 169 -20.57 18.96 -20.27
CA VAL A 169 -21.04 20.01 -21.17
C VAL A 169 -20.02 20.21 -22.27
N GLU A 170 -20.45 20.15 -23.53
CA GLU A 170 -19.68 20.63 -24.67
C GLU A 170 -19.79 22.16 -24.73
N LEU A 171 -18.65 22.84 -24.83
CA LEU A 171 -18.57 24.29 -24.78
C LEU A 171 -18.49 24.85 -26.20
N PRO A 172 -19.47 25.66 -26.64
CA PRO A 172 -19.38 26.37 -27.92
C PRO A 172 -18.36 27.51 -27.83
N SER A 173 -18.08 28.14 -28.98
CA SER A 173 -17.10 29.24 -29.06
C SER A 173 -17.55 30.53 -28.37
N ASN A 174 -18.84 30.68 -28.06
CA ASN A 174 -19.37 31.85 -27.38
C ASN A 174 -20.38 31.52 -26.28
N PHE A 175 -20.40 32.38 -25.24
CA PHE A 175 -21.21 32.14 -24.05
C PHE A 175 -22.71 32.34 -24.28
N ASP A 176 -23.11 33.23 -25.18
CA ASP A 176 -24.53 33.44 -25.50
C ASP A 176 -25.12 32.21 -26.21
N ASP A 177 -24.39 31.60 -27.15
CA ASP A 177 -24.75 30.33 -27.79
C ASP A 177 -24.88 29.22 -26.74
N TYR A 178 -23.94 29.11 -25.80
CA TYR A 178 -24.03 28.14 -24.70
C TYR A 178 -25.35 28.31 -23.94
N LEU A 179 -25.67 29.55 -23.54
CA LEU A 179 -26.89 29.85 -22.83
C LEU A 179 -28.14 29.50 -23.64
N GLU A 180 -28.13 29.68 -24.96
CA GLU A 180 -29.25 29.40 -25.87
C GLU A 180 -29.45 27.92 -26.16
N THR A 181 -28.37 27.18 -26.30
CA THR A 181 -28.39 25.79 -26.78
C THR A 181 -28.40 24.76 -25.64
N HIS A 182 -27.78 25.06 -24.50
CA HIS A 182 -27.60 24.10 -23.41
C HIS A 182 -28.49 24.38 -22.19
N MET A 183 -29.01 25.59 -22.01
CA MET A 183 -29.79 25.95 -20.83
C MET A 183 -31.26 26.21 -21.13
N SER A 184 -32.14 25.83 -20.21
CA SER A 184 -33.56 26.21 -20.29
C SER A 184 -33.71 27.73 -20.20
N SER A 185 -34.77 28.27 -20.82
CA SER A 185 -35.04 29.71 -20.81
C SER A 185 -35.08 30.29 -19.38
N GLN A 186 -35.71 29.56 -18.44
CA GLN A 186 -35.80 29.97 -17.03
C GLN A 186 -34.43 30.01 -16.35
N THR A 187 -33.61 28.96 -16.50
CA THR A 187 -32.29 28.90 -15.86
C THR A 187 -31.34 29.94 -16.47
N ARG A 188 -31.36 30.11 -17.79
CA ARG A 188 -30.60 31.16 -18.49
C ARG A 188 -30.92 32.56 -17.97
N GLN A 189 -32.21 32.91 -17.88
CA GLN A 189 -32.63 34.23 -17.37
C GLN A 189 -32.16 34.45 -15.93
N LYS A 190 -32.27 33.41 -15.09
CA LYS A 190 -31.81 33.44 -13.70
C LYS A 190 -30.29 33.62 -13.60
N LEU A 191 -29.51 32.88 -14.39
CA LEU A 191 -28.06 32.99 -14.43
C LEU A 191 -27.62 34.39 -14.89
N ARG A 192 -28.17 34.91 -16.00
CA ARG A 192 -27.88 36.27 -16.48
C ARG A 192 -28.18 37.34 -15.42
N ARG A 193 -29.29 37.20 -14.68
CA ARG A 193 -29.62 38.13 -13.60
C ARG A 193 -28.62 38.07 -12.45
N PHE A 194 -28.20 36.87 -12.06
CA PHE A 194 -27.25 36.70 -10.95
C PHE A 194 -25.83 37.13 -11.32
N LEU A 195 -25.35 36.82 -12.53
CA LEU A 195 -24.06 37.32 -13.02
C LEU A 195 -24.04 38.85 -13.06
N ARG A 196 -25.06 39.48 -13.67
CA ARG A 196 -25.17 40.94 -13.68
C ARG A 196 -25.16 41.55 -12.28
N LYS A 197 -25.89 40.94 -11.32
CA LYS A 197 -25.88 41.41 -9.92
C LYS A 197 -24.47 41.37 -9.32
N VAL A 198 -23.77 40.25 -9.48
CA VAL A 198 -22.40 40.07 -8.94
C VAL A 198 -21.40 41.00 -9.61
N GLU A 199 -21.63 41.39 -10.86
CA GLU A 199 -20.76 42.28 -11.63
C GLU A 199 -21.04 43.77 -11.38
N SER A 200 -22.28 44.14 -11.05
CA SER A 200 -22.69 45.53 -10.88
C SER A 200 -22.63 46.03 -9.42
N ASP A 201 -22.49 45.13 -8.47
CA ASP A 201 -22.54 45.42 -7.03
C ASP A 201 -21.19 45.12 -6.40
N ASP A 202 -20.46 46.18 -6.02
CA ASP A 202 -19.10 46.14 -5.46
C ASP A 202 -19.00 45.34 -4.14
N SER A 203 -20.14 45.02 -3.51
CA SER A 203 -20.14 44.11 -2.38
C SER A 203 -19.78 42.67 -2.77
N TYR A 204 -19.97 42.28 -4.04
CA TYR A 204 -19.60 40.96 -4.53
C TYR A 204 -18.28 40.97 -5.28
N ARG A 205 -17.55 39.86 -5.19
CA ARG A 205 -16.42 39.58 -6.08
C ARG A 205 -16.20 38.08 -6.22
N ILE A 206 -15.58 37.68 -7.33
CA ILE A 206 -15.06 36.33 -7.52
C ILE A 206 -13.54 36.44 -7.63
N THR A 207 -12.82 35.75 -6.76
CA THR A 207 -11.35 35.68 -6.79
C THR A 207 -10.90 34.31 -7.24
N PHE A 208 -9.71 34.21 -7.82
CA PHE A 208 -9.03 32.94 -8.10
C PHE A 208 -7.79 32.86 -7.21
N ALA A 209 -7.50 31.67 -6.70
CA ALA A 209 -6.32 31.47 -5.87
C ALA A 209 -5.02 31.80 -6.61
N THR A 210 -4.13 32.51 -5.92
CA THR A 210 -2.73 32.72 -6.32
C THR A 210 -1.80 31.96 -5.38
N ALA A 211 -0.49 31.98 -5.62
CA ALA A 211 0.48 31.36 -4.72
C ALA A 211 0.40 31.91 -3.29
N GLU A 212 0.01 33.18 -3.14
CA GLU A 212 -0.15 33.86 -1.85
C GLU A 212 -1.47 33.55 -1.16
N THR A 213 -2.52 33.16 -1.90
CA THR A 213 -3.86 32.98 -1.34
C THR A 213 -4.37 31.54 -1.32
N ILE A 214 -3.67 30.61 -1.97
CA ILE A 214 -4.13 29.23 -2.15
C ILE A 214 -4.48 28.54 -0.83
N ASP A 215 -3.66 28.69 0.22
CA ASP A 215 -3.96 28.06 1.51
C ASP A 215 -5.26 28.60 2.11
N ARG A 216 -5.46 29.92 2.10
CA ARG A 216 -6.71 30.56 2.56
C ARG A 216 -7.91 30.05 1.76
N ASP A 217 -7.79 30.01 0.43
CA ASP A 217 -8.91 29.68 -0.46
C ASP A 217 -9.28 28.19 -0.36
N MET A 218 -8.28 27.32 -0.14
CA MET A 218 -8.49 25.90 0.16
C MET A 218 -9.12 25.69 1.54
N ASP A 219 -8.71 26.46 2.54
CA ASP A 219 -9.31 26.39 3.88
C ASP A 219 -10.79 26.81 3.83
N ILE A 220 -11.12 27.88 3.10
CA ILE A 220 -12.52 28.29 2.85
C ILE A 220 -13.32 27.15 2.20
N LEU A 221 -12.79 26.54 1.13
CA LEU A 221 -13.44 25.45 0.43
C LEU A 221 -13.75 24.29 1.38
N PHE A 222 -12.76 23.86 2.17
CA PHE A 222 -12.92 22.72 3.07
C PHE A 222 -13.71 23.03 4.33
N ASP A 223 -13.70 24.27 4.83
CA ASP A 223 -14.55 24.70 5.93
C ASP A 223 -16.02 24.61 5.54
N LEU A 224 -16.39 25.17 4.39
CA LEU A 224 -17.75 25.09 3.87
C LEU A 224 -18.15 23.64 3.54
N TRP A 225 -17.23 22.85 2.97
CA TRP A 225 -17.48 21.43 2.71
C TRP A 225 -17.68 20.63 4.01
N ARG A 226 -16.87 20.90 5.05
CA ARG A 226 -16.94 20.25 6.36
C ARG A 226 -18.28 20.47 7.03
N VAL A 227 -18.81 21.70 7.00
CA VAL A 227 -20.14 22.02 7.56
C VAL A 227 -21.22 21.13 6.95
N LYS A 228 -21.21 20.96 5.62
CA LYS A 228 -22.20 20.16 4.92
C LYS A 228 -22.09 18.66 5.19
N TRP A 229 -20.87 18.12 5.19
CA TRP A 229 -20.68 16.67 5.09
C TRP A 229 -20.36 15.95 6.40
N THR A 230 -19.88 16.67 7.42
CA THR A 230 -19.59 16.07 8.74
C THR A 230 -20.80 15.35 9.35
N PRO A 231 -22.03 15.91 9.31
CA PRO A 231 -23.21 15.23 9.88
C PRO A 231 -23.50 13.87 9.26
N PHE A 232 -23.14 13.66 7.98
CA PHE A 232 -23.41 12.44 7.24
C PHE A 232 -22.25 11.44 7.27
N LYS A 233 -21.00 11.92 7.37
CA LYS A 233 -19.80 11.09 7.24
C LYS A 233 -19.11 10.79 8.58
N GLY A 234 -19.37 11.61 9.61
CA GLY A 234 -18.65 11.59 10.88
C GLY A 234 -17.33 12.36 10.81
N LYS A 235 -16.90 12.91 11.97
CA LYS A 235 -15.74 13.81 12.08
C LYS A 235 -14.45 13.19 11.54
N GLU A 236 -14.09 12.00 12.01
CA GLU A 236 -12.83 11.34 11.64
C GLU A 236 -12.73 11.07 10.13
N ARG A 237 -13.79 10.54 9.52
CA ARG A 237 -13.83 10.26 8.08
C ARG A 237 -13.77 11.54 7.25
N THR A 238 -14.41 12.60 7.74
CA THR A 238 -14.42 13.91 7.07
C THR A 238 -13.01 14.49 7.01
N GLU A 239 -12.28 14.55 8.13
CA GLU A 239 -10.91 15.08 8.15
C GLU A 239 -9.94 14.23 7.31
N LYS A 240 -10.08 12.90 7.32
CA LYS A 240 -9.29 12.02 6.44
C LYS A 240 -9.52 12.33 4.96
N LEU A 241 -10.76 12.58 4.55
CA LEU A 241 -11.09 12.95 3.16
C LEU A 241 -10.56 14.33 2.81
N ILE A 242 -10.69 15.31 3.72
CA ILE A 242 -10.15 16.67 3.54
C ILE A 242 -8.64 16.62 3.34
N SER A 243 -7.90 15.97 4.24
CA SER A 243 -6.44 15.84 4.15
C SER A 243 -5.99 15.22 2.82
N ALA A 244 -6.54 14.04 2.47
CA ALA A 244 -6.17 13.36 1.23
C ALA A 244 -6.54 14.15 -0.03
N THR A 245 -7.67 14.87 -0.01
CA THR A 245 -8.12 15.70 -1.14
C THR A 245 -7.29 16.97 -1.27
N ARG A 246 -6.98 17.65 -0.15
CA ARG A 246 -6.15 18.85 -0.12
C ARG A 246 -4.78 18.54 -0.70
N GLU A 247 -4.14 17.44 -0.27
CA GLU A 247 -2.85 17.02 -0.81
C GLU A 247 -2.87 16.88 -2.34
N MET A 248 -3.85 16.15 -2.88
CA MET A 248 -3.97 15.96 -4.33
C MET A 248 -4.24 17.28 -5.07
N LEU A 249 -5.12 18.14 -4.55
CA LEU A 249 -5.40 19.43 -5.17
C LEU A 249 -4.17 20.36 -5.13
N MET A 250 -3.41 20.34 -4.04
CA MET A 250 -2.18 21.13 -3.94
C MET A 250 -1.10 20.64 -4.91
N ASP A 251 -1.03 19.34 -5.21
CA ASP A 251 -0.18 18.84 -6.31
C ASP A 251 -0.64 19.41 -7.65
N SER A 252 -1.96 19.33 -7.96
CA SER A 252 -2.51 19.93 -9.17
C SER A 252 -2.24 21.43 -9.26
N PHE A 253 -2.26 22.16 -8.14
CA PHE A 253 -1.93 23.59 -8.09
C PHE A 253 -0.44 23.85 -8.38
N ALA A 254 0.47 23.05 -7.80
CA ALA A 254 1.89 23.13 -8.06
C ALA A 254 2.23 22.88 -9.55
N ASP A 255 1.44 22.04 -10.21
CA ASP A 255 1.54 21.77 -11.66
C ASP A 255 0.81 22.82 -12.53
N GLY A 256 0.22 23.86 -11.94
CA GLY A 256 -0.53 24.90 -12.66
C GLY A 256 -1.89 24.44 -13.22
N ASN A 257 -2.40 23.32 -12.74
CA ASN A 257 -3.61 22.64 -13.22
C ASN A 257 -4.78 22.72 -12.23
N LEU A 258 -4.79 23.68 -11.31
CA LEU A 258 -5.90 23.91 -10.38
C LEU A 258 -6.34 25.37 -10.40
N ASP A 259 -7.64 25.59 -10.63
CA ASP A 259 -8.33 26.85 -10.37
C ASP A 259 -9.22 26.70 -9.13
N VAL A 260 -9.07 27.63 -8.17
CA VAL A 260 -9.93 27.70 -6.97
C VAL A 260 -10.68 29.03 -6.95
N PRO A 261 -11.84 29.13 -7.64
CA PRO A 261 -12.67 30.32 -7.60
C PRO A 261 -13.45 30.41 -6.28
N VAL A 262 -13.41 31.58 -5.65
CA VAL A 262 -14.16 31.90 -4.41
C VAL A 262 -15.10 33.07 -4.66
N LEU A 263 -16.39 32.88 -4.38
CA LEU A 263 -17.39 33.94 -4.39
C LEU A 263 -17.46 34.60 -3.01
N TRP A 264 -17.39 35.92 -2.97
CA TRP A 264 -17.44 36.72 -1.76
C TRP A 264 -18.62 37.68 -1.75
N HIS A 265 -19.09 38.04 -0.56
CA HIS A 265 -19.94 39.20 -0.30
C HIS A 265 -19.36 39.97 0.90
N GLY A 266 -18.86 41.18 0.68
CA GLY A 266 -17.98 41.86 1.63
C GLY A 266 -16.79 40.97 1.99
N ASN A 267 -16.56 40.72 3.28
CA ASN A 267 -15.49 39.81 3.73
C ASN A 267 -15.96 38.36 3.93
N GLN A 268 -17.23 38.05 3.66
CA GLN A 268 -17.78 36.71 3.84
C GLN A 268 -17.61 35.86 2.56
N PRO A 269 -16.93 34.71 2.63
CA PRO A 269 -16.93 33.75 1.53
C PRO A 269 -18.29 33.02 1.48
N LEU A 270 -18.94 33.03 0.31
CA LEU A 270 -20.24 32.39 0.09
C LEU A 270 -20.12 31.01 -0.56
N GLY A 271 -19.02 30.74 -1.25
CA GLY A 271 -18.75 29.45 -1.85
C GLY A 271 -17.42 29.41 -2.57
N ALA A 272 -16.90 28.20 -2.73
CA ALA A 272 -15.69 27.91 -3.48
C ALA A 272 -15.86 26.64 -4.32
N LEU A 273 -15.19 26.60 -5.46
CA LEU A 273 -14.97 25.38 -6.24
C LEU A 273 -13.48 25.04 -6.24
N ALA A 274 -13.15 23.79 -6.49
CA ALA A 274 -11.85 23.40 -7.00
C ALA A 274 -12.05 22.74 -8.36
N ASN A 275 -11.51 23.37 -9.40
CA ASN A 275 -11.58 22.94 -10.78
C ASN A 275 -10.18 22.52 -11.23
N ILE A 276 -10.05 21.27 -11.65
CA ILE A 276 -8.83 20.79 -12.29
C ILE A 276 -8.85 21.23 -13.75
N VAL A 277 -7.75 21.82 -14.21
CA VAL A 277 -7.62 22.40 -15.55
C VAL A 277 -6.79 21.45 -16.41
N ASP A 278 -7.45 20.69 -17.29
CA ASP A 278 -6.77 19.82 -18.25
C ASP A 278 -6.63 20.53 -19.60
N ARG A 279 -5.48 21.18 -19.79
CA ARG A 279 -5.16 21.90 -21.03
C ARG A 279 -4.89 20.96 -22.21
N GLN A 280 -4.36 19.77 -21.94
CA GLN A 280 -4.05 18.78 -22.99
C GLN A 280 -5.33 18.24 -23.62
N LYS A 281 -6.39 18.05 -22.82
CA LYS A 281 -7.71 17.60 -23.27
C LYS A 281 -8.72 18.74 -23.44
N SER A 282 -8.30 20.00 -23.34
CA SER A 282 -9.16 21.18 -23.45
C SER A 282 -10.44 21.08 -22.59
N THR A 283 -10.28 20.60 -21.36
CA THR A 283 -11.39 20.31 -20.43
C THR A 283 -11.17 20.95 -19.05
N ILE A 284 -12.22 21.54 -18.48
CA ILE A 284 -12.28 21.92 -17.06
C ILE A 284 -13.02 20.82 -16.31
N LEU A 285 -12.41 20.23 -15.28
CA LEU A 285 -13.01 19.19 -14.45
C LEU A 285 -13.39 19.76 -13.08
N PHE A 286 -14.67 19.87 -12.80
CA PHE A 286 -15.18 20.30 -11.52
C PHE A 286 -15.03 19.17 -10.47
N TYR A 287 -14.06 19.33 -9.57
CA TYR A 287 -13.71 18.28 -8.62
C TYR A 287 -14.56 18.30 -7.35
N ILE A 288 -14.63 19.44 -6.68
CA ILE A 288 -15.34 19.56 -5.40
C ILE A 288 -15.83 21.00 -5.15
N THR A 289 -16.88 21.15 -4.36
CA THR A 289 -17.45 22.45 -3.95
C THR A 289 -17.76 22.50 -2.46
N GLY A 290 -17.56 23.67 -1.88
CA GLY A 290 -18.09 24.09 -0.58
C GLY A 290 -18.92 25.35 -0.76
N ARG A 291 -20.05 25.47 -0.06
CA ARG A 291 -20.88 26.68 -0.09
C ARG A 291 -21.49 26.97 1.27
N ASP A 292 -21.82 28.22 1.51
CA ASP A 292 -22.64 28.62 2.64
C ASP A 292 -24.06 28.06 2.43
N GLU A 293 -24.50 27.18 3.33
CA GLU A 293 -25.82 26.55 3.25
C GLU A 293 -26.94 27.49 3.69
N ASN A 294 -26.63 28.59 4.40
CA ASN A 294 -27.58 29.61 4.80
C ASN A 294 -27.82 30.67 3.71
N TRP A 295 -26.89 30.82 2.76
CA TRP A 295 -27.02 31.78 1.67
C TRP A 295 -27.73 31.16 0.44
N LYS A 296 -28.86 31.75 0.04
CA LYS A 296 -29.67 31.23 -1.09
C LYS A 296 -29.64 32.11 -2.35
N THR A 297 -29.58 33.44 -2.20
CA THR A 297 -29.74 34.38 -3.32
C THR A 297 -28.74 35.55 -3.25
N PRO A 298 -27.94 35.80 -4.31
CA PRO A 298 -27.84 34.97 -5.50
C PRO A 298 -27.18 33.62 -5.16
N SER A 299 -27.53 32.56 -5.89
CA SER A 299 -27.10 31.19 -5.55
C SER A 299 -25.60 31.01 -5.80
N PRO A 300 -24.77 30.69 -4.77
CA PRO A 300 -23.32 30.60 -4.95
C PRO A 300 -22.90 29.57 -5.99
N GLY A 301 -23.50 28.37 -5.96
CA GLY A 301 -23.22 27.31 -6.93
C GLY A 301 -23.59 27.70 -8.36
N LEU A 302 -24.78 28.29 -8.57
CA LEU A 302 -25.19 28.70 -9.92
C LEU A 302 -24.27 29.79 -10.49
N ILE A 303 -23.87 30.76 -9.67
CA ILE A 303 -22.94 31.82 -10.07
C ILE A 303 -21.57 31.24 -10.40
N LEU A 304 -20.97 30.47 -9.49
CA LEU A 304 -19.61 29.98 -9.66
C LEU A 304 -19.48 29.09 -10.89
N HIS A 305 -20.38 28.13 -11.08
CA HIS A 305 -20.36 27.30 -12.29
C HIS A 305 -20.61 28.12 -13.57
N GLY A 306 -21.62 28.99 -13.59
CA GLY A 306 -21.89 29.82 -14.77
C GLY A 306 -20.74 30.77 -15.12
N TYR A 307 -20.09 31.35 -14.11
CA TYR A 307 -18.90 32.18 -14.29
C TYR A 307 -17.72 31.35 -14.82
N CYS A 308 -17.48 30.17 -14.25
CA CYS A 308 -16.39 29.29 -14.69
C CYS A 308 -16.61 28.79 -16.12
N ILE A 309 -17.84 28.44 -16.51
CA ILE A 309 -18.19 28.05 -17.88
C ILE A 309 -17.93 29.21 -18.85
N ARG A 310 -18.40 30.43 -18.52
CA ARG A 310 -18.12 31.62 -19.35
C ARG A 310 -16.62 31.86 -19.52
N ARG A 311 -15.85 31.74 -18.43
CA ARG A 311 -14.39 31.90 -18.46
C ARG A 311 -13.72 30.78 -19.28
N ALA A 312 -14.16 29.54 -19.13
CA ALA A 312 -13.66 28.40 -19.90
C ALA A 312 -13.84 28.61 -21.40
N ILE A 313 -15.03 29.03 -21.83
CA ILE A 313 -15.31 29.40 -23.23
C ILE A 313 -14.39 30.53 -23.71
N ALA A 314 -14.25 31.59 -22.92
CA ALA A 314 -13.37 32.72 -23.27
C ALA A 314 -11.88 32.32 -23.37
N MET A 315 -11.48 31.26 -22.66
CA MET A 315 -10.12 30.69 -22.71
C MET A 315 -9.97 29.59 -23.78
N GLY A 316 -11.01 29.29 -24.56
CA GLY A 316 -10.97 28.31 -25.65
C GLY A 316 -11.08 26.84 -25.21
N PHE A 317 -11.50 26.58 -23.96
CA PHE A 317 -11.81 25.22 -23.52
C PHE A 317 -13.07 24.69 -24.23
N THR A 318 -13.06 23.42 -24.59
CA THR A 318 -14.16 22.79 -25.34
C THR A 318 -15.09 21.96 -24.48
N HIS A 319 -14.72 21.69 -23.22
CA HIS A 319 -15.55 20.89 -22.31
C HIS A 319 -15.53 21.41 -20.87
N TYR A 320 -16.68 21.29 -20.21
CA TYR A 320 -16.82 21.44 -18.76
C TYR A 320 -17.41 20.15 -18.17
N ASP A 321 -16.60 19.39 -17.44
CA ASP A 321 -16.93 18.08 -16.89
C ASP A 321 -17.31 18.22 -15.41
N PHE A 322 -18.54 17.85 -15.04
CA PHE A 322 -19.00 17.87 -13.65
C PHE A 322 -18.58 16.63 -12.84
N LEU A 323 -17.78 15.74 -13.44
CA LEU A 323 -17.32 14.48 -12.89
C LEU A 323 -18.48 13.60 -12.37
N ARG A 324 -18.17 12.59 -11.55
CA ARG A 324 -19.13 11.53 -11.21
C ARG A 324 -20.33 12.06 -10.46
N GLY A 325 -21.48 11.44 -10.71
CA GLY A 325 -22.72 11.69 -10.00
C GLY A 325 -23.71 12.47 -10.83
N ASN A 326 -24.96 12.01 -10.82
CA ASN A 326 -26.09 12.66 -11.47
C ASN A 326 -26.85 13.60 -10.52
N GLU A 327 -26.14 14.40 -9.71
CA GLU A 327 -26.82 15.38 -8.86
C GLU A 327 -27.69 16.35 -9.68
N PRO A 328 -28.97 16.56 -9.33
CA PRO A 328 -29.91 17.32 -10.16
C PRO A 328 -29.45 18.72 -10.56
N TYR A 329 -28.64 19.38 -9.73
CA TYR A 329 -28.15 20.73 -10.02
C TYR A 329 -27.18 20.77 -11.20
N LYS A 330 -26.45 19.68 -11.49
CA LYS A 330 -25.52 19.59 -12.63
C LYS A 330 -26.28 19.69 -13.95
N TYR A 331 -27.47 19.09 -14.01
CA TYR A 331 -28.32 19.11 -15.20
C TYR A 331 -28.92 20.48 -15.54
N MET A 332 -28.86 21.44 -14.62
CA MET A 332 -29.25 22.82 -14.92
C MET A 332 -28.33 23.50 -15.95
N PHE A 333 -27.14 22.93 -16.18
CA PHE A 333 -26.12 23.45 -17.09
C PHE A 333 -26.10 22.77 -18.47
N GLY A 334 -27.09 21.92 -18.77
CA GLY A 334 -27.20 21.20 -20.05
C GLY A 334 -26.13 20.15 -20.33
N PRO A 335 -25.66 19.35 -19.36
CA PRO A 335 -24.71 18.29 -19.64
C PRO A 335 -25.35 17.09 -20.36
N VAL A 336 -24.52 16.31 -21.02
CA VAL A 336 -24.81 14.97 -21.50
C VAL A 336 -24.06 13.96 -20.61
N ASP A 337 -24.73 12.86 -20.27
CA ASP A 337 -24.12 11.83 -19.43
C ASP A 337 -23.07 11.03 -20.22
N ARG A 338 -21.84 11.02 -19.71
CA ARG A 338 -20.79 10.10 -20.10
C ARG A 338 -20.80 8.88 -19.17
N PRO A 339 -21.09 7.66 -19.67
CA PRO A 339 -21.11 6.48 -18.83
C PRO A 339 -19.69 6.04 -18.45
N ILE A 340 -19.53 5.59 -17.22
CA ILE A 340 -18.36 4.86 -16.72
C ILE A 340 -18.86 3.60 -16.00
N SER A 341 -17.95 2.67 -15.69
CA SER A 341 -18.36 1.40 -15.10
C SER A 341 -17.60 1.05 -13.82
N CYS A 342 -18.30 0.39 -12.89
CA CYS A 342 -17.71 -0.22 -11.71
C CYS A 342 -17.97 -1.72 -11.76
N THR A 343 -16.93 -2.52 -11.95
CA THR A 343 -17.03 -3.98 -12.02
C THR A 343 -16.09 -4.61 -11.00
N LEU A 344 -16.65 -5.50 -10.15
CA LEU A 344 -15.87 -6.31 -9.23
C LEU A 344 -15.74 -7.72 -9.80
N PHE A 345 -14.51 -8.15 -10.05
CA PHE A 345 -14.18 -9.56 -10.22
C PHE A 345 -13.72 -10.13 -8.88
N ARG A 346 -14.13 -11.36 -8.59
CA ARG A 346 -13.69 -12.10 -7.41
C ARG A 346 -13.48 -13.57 -7.73
N THR A 347 -12.51 -14.17 -7.05
CA THR A 347 -12.39 -15.64 -7.03
C THR A 347 -13.62 -16.25 -6.35
N ARG A 348 -14.03 -17.43 -6.83
CA ARG A 348 -15.23 -18.10 -6.32
C ARG A 348 -15.03 -18.74 -4.96
N ASP A 349 -13.82 -19.22 -4.69
CA ASP A 349 -13.41 -19.82 -3.41
C ASP A 349 -13.05 -18.77 -2.34
N GLY A 350 -12.87 -17.51 -2.74
CA GLY A 350 -12.48 -16.42 -1.84
C GLY A 350 -10.99 -16.41 -1.48
N GLU A 351 -10.19 -17.29 -2.07
CA GLU A 351 -8.73 -17.31 -1.89
C GLU A 351 -8.07 -16.53 -3.04
N ASN A 352 -6.79 -16.20 -2.90
CA ASN A 352 -6.04 -15.68 -4.03
C ASN A 352 -5.97 -16.76 -5.12
N LEU A 353 -5.99 -16.36 -6.40
CA LEU A 353 -5.67 -17.28 -7.49
C LEU A 353 -4.35 -18.01 -7.21
N GLN A 354 -4.31 -19.31 -7.49
CA GLN A 354 -3.21 -20.24 -7.16
C GLN A 354 -2.95 -20.44 -5.66
N GLY A 355 -3.82 -19.94 -4.77
CA GLY A 355 -3.73 -20.11 -3.32
C GLY A 355 -2.56 -19.39 -2.65
N LYS A 356 -1.92 -18.44 -3.35
CA LYS A 356 -0.67 -17.80 -2.93
C LYS A 356 -0.79 -16.28 -2.90
N LEU A 357 0.02 -15.62 -2.06
CA LEU A 357 0.13 -14.17 -2.05
C LEU A 357 0.67 -13.64 -3.39
N HIS A 358 0.21 -12.45 -3.76
CA HIS A 358 0.81 -11.67 -4.84
C HIS A 358 2.28 -11.36 -4.49
N PRO A 359 3.22 -11.40 -5.45
CA PRO A 359 4.64 -11.09 -5.19
C PRO A 359 4.86 -9.75 -4.46
N PHE A 360 4.13 -8.71 -4.85
CA PHE A 360 4.19 -7.39 -4.22
C PHE A 360 3.68 -7.33 -2.77
N SER A 361 2.97 -8.37 -2.32
CA SER A 361 2.39 -8.45 -0.99
C SER A 361 3.29 -9.16 0.02
N ILE A 362 4.26 -9.95 -0.46
CA ILE A 362 5.11 -10.81 0.37
C ILE A 362 5.81 -10.00 1.46
N ARG A 363 6.50 -8.92 1.10
CA ARG A 363 7.19 -8.04 2.06
C ARG A 363 6.22 -7.45 3.08
N PHE A 364 5.07 -6.94 2.63
CA PHE A 364 4.06 -6.35 3.51
C PHE A 364 3.51 -7.36 4.51
N VAL A 365 3.14 -8.57 4.06
CA VAL A 365 2.62 -9.62 4.93
C VAL A 365 3.69 -10.12 5.91
N TYR A 366 4.95 -10.21 5.47
CA TYR A 366 6.07 -10.51 6.37
C TYR A 366 6.24 -9.45 7.47
N GLU A 367 6.19 -8.16 7.11
CA GLU A 367 6.27 -7.06 8.09
C GLU A 367 5.09 -7.10 9.09
N GLU A 368 3.89 -7.42 8.65
CA GLU A 368 2.74 -7.64 9.54
C GLU A 368 2.91 -8.89 10.41
N ALA A 369 3.47 -9.98 9.87
CA ALA A 369 3.78 -11.19 10.63
C ALA A 369 4.75 -10.89 11.80
N LEU A 370 5.78 -10.09 11.54
CA LEU A 370 6.70 -9.62 12.59
C LEU A 370 6.00 -8.77 13.65
N LYS A 371 5.07 -7.89 13.26
CA LYS A 371 4.26 -7.11 14.22
C LYS A 371 3.37 -8.01 15.07
N PHE A 372 2.73 -9.02 14.46
CA PHE A 372 1.94 -10.02 15.17
C PHE A 372 2.79 -10.81 16.16
N TYR A 373 3.98 -11.23 15.75
CA TYR A 373 4.91 -11.95 16.63
C TYR A 373 5.33 -11.08 17.83
N LYS A 374 5.77 -9.85 17.58
CA LYS A 374 6.23 -8.90 18.63
C LYS A 374 5.16 -8.58 19.67
N ARG A 375 3.88 -8.51 19.27
CA ARG A 375 2.76 -8.24 20.19
C ARG A 375 2.19 -9.51 20.87
N GLY A 376 2.80 -10.68 20.66
CA GLY A 376 2.36 -11.95 21.22
C GLY A 376 1.17 -12.60 20.50
N ALA A 377 0.73 -12.08 19.36
CA ALA A 377 -0.33 -12.66 18.52
C ALA A 377 0.21 -13.84 17.68
N LYS A 378 0.70 -14.89 18.37
CA LYS A 378 1.47 -15.99 17.78
C LYS A 378 0.73 -16.77 16.70
N ALA A 379 -0.58 -17.01 16.88
CA ALA A 379 -1.40 -17.72 15.90
C ALA A 379 -1.49 -16.94 14.57
N GLN A 380 -1.70 -15.63 14.62
CA GLN A 380 -1.73 -14.79 13.42
C GLN A 380 -0.34 -14.70 12.77
N ALA A 381 0.73 -14.61 13.57
CA ALA A 381 2.09 -14.62 13.07
C ALA A 381 2.41 -15.91 12.29
N GLU A 382 2.03 -17.06 12.83
CA GLU A 382 2.20 -18.37 12.19
C GLU A 382 1.47 -18.46 10.85
N ILE A 383 0.18 -18.08 10.80
CA ILE A 383 -0.59 -18.04 9.55
C ILE A 383 0.11 -17.16 8.52
N SER A 384 0.55 -15.97 8.94
CA SER A 384 1.17 -14.98 8.06
C SER A 384 2.53 -15.45 7.51
N PHE A 385 3.39 -16.02 8.37
CA PHE A 385 4.66 -16.61 7.92
C PHE A 385 4.44 -17.76 6.94
N ARG A 386 3.44 -18.62 7.19
CA ARG A 386 3.10 -19.70 6.25
C ARG A 386 2.65 -19.15 4.90
N GLN A 387 1.78 -18.14 4.86
CA GLN A 387 1.36 -17.51 3.60
C GLN A 387 2.54 -16.89 2.84
N VAL A 388 3.52 -16.31 3.54
CA VAL A 388 4.77 -15.84 2.93
C VAL A 388 5.56 -17.00 2.33
N LEU A 389 5.71 -18.11 3.04
CA LEU A 389 6.45 -19.28 2.56
C LEU A 389 5.75 -20.02 1.42
N ASP A 390 4.42 -20.06 1.39
CA ASP A 390 3.66 -20.61 0.28
C ASP A 390 3.96 -19.84 -1.03
N ALA A 391 4.13 -18.52 -0.92
CA ALA A 391 4.43 -17.63 -2.05
C ALA A 391 5.93 -17.54 -2.38
N ALA A 392 6.80 -17.58 -1.38
CA ALA A 392 8.26 -17.53 -1.47
C ALA A 392 8.91 -18.53 -0.49
N PRO A 393 9.08 -19.80 -0.91
CA PRO A 393 9.56 -20.88 -0.04
C PRO A 393 10.94 -20.64 0.58
N GLU A 394 11.80 -19.86 -0.07
CA GLU A 394 13.16 -19.56 0.38
C GLU A 394 13.26 -18.26 1.20
N HIS A 395 12.12 -17.65 1.59
CA HIS A 395 12.12 -16.38 2.32
C HIS A 395 12.70 -16.55 3.73
N SER A 396 14.00 -16.28 3.88
CA SER A 396 14.78 -16.62 5.07
C SER A 396 14.21 -16.04 6.36
N GLY A 397 13.72 -14.80 6.32
CA GLY A 397 13.12 -14.15 7.48
C GLY A 397 11.81 -14.81 7.97
N ALA A 398 11.05 -15.42 7.06
CA ALA A 398 9.79 -16.09 7.40
C ALA A 398 10.04 -17.52 7.88
N ILE A 399 11.02 -18.22 7.30
CA ILE A 399 11.53 -19.50 7.81
C ILE A 399 12.00 -19.31 9.25
N PHE A 400 12.81 -18.28 9.51
CA PHE A 400 13.31 -17.98 10.85
C PHE A 400 12.19 -17.65 11.83
N GLY A 401 11.23 -16.81 11.43
CA GLY A 401 10.06 -16.47 12.24
C GLY A 401 9.20 -17.69 12.61
N LEU A 402 8.98 -18.59 11.65
CA LEU A 402 8.23 -19.83 11.88
C LEU A 402 9.02 -20.80 12.78
N ALA A 403 10.34 -20.92 12.58
CA ALA A 403 11.21 -21.74 13.43
C ALA A 403 11.21 -21.27 14.89
N ASN A 404 11.22 -19.96 15.15
CA ASN A 404 11.08 -19.41 16.51
C ASN A 404 9.74 -19.80 17.13
N LEU A 405 8.64 -19.72 16.37
CA LEU A 405 7.32 -20.16 16.84
C LEU A 405 7.28 -21.66 17.13
N MET A 406 7.92 -22.50 16.31
CA MET A 406 8.02 -23.94 16.56
C MET A 406 8.85 -24.23 17.81
N PHE A 407 9.97 -23.54 18.00
CA PHE A 407 10.79 -23.65 19.21
C PHE A 407 9.98 -23.30 20.47
N GLU A 408 9.21 -22.21 20.44
CA GLU A 408 8.36 -21.80 21.57
C GLU A 408 7.23 -22.79 21.86
N LYS A 409 6.75 -23.53 20.85
CA LYS A 409 5.76 -24.61 21.02
C LYS A 409 6.37 -25.93 21.51
N GLY A 410 7.70 -26.01 21.62
CA GLY A 410 8.43 -27.24 21.97
C GLY A 410 8.67 -28.19 20.79
N ALA A 411 8.34 -27.79 19.55
CA ALA A 411 8.63 -28.55 18.34
C ALA A 411 10.09 -28.37 17.92
N PHE A 412 11.01 -28.82 18.78
CA PHE A 412 12.44 -28.53 18.64
C PHE A 412 13.10 -29.20 17.42
N ASN A 413 12.58 -30.35 16.96
CA ASN A 413 13.09 -31.02 15.76
C ASN A 413 12.88 -30.16 14.50
N GLU A 414 11.64 -29.70 14.29
CA GLU A 414 11.29 -28.84 13.15
C GLU A 414 12.04 -27.50 13.20
N ALA A 415 12.17 -26.92 14.40
CA ALA A 415 12.95 -25.70 14.58
C ALA A 415 14.43 -25.90 14.24
N GLU A 416 15.05 -27.00 14.69
CA GLU A 416 16.44 -27.32 14.38
C GLU A 416 16.67 -27.47 12.88
N GLU A 417 15.81 -28.22 12.18
CA GLU A 417 15.92 -28.41 10.73
C GLU A 417 15.87 -27.08 9.98
N ALA A 418 14.94 -26.20 10.37
CA ALA A 418 14.82 -24.87 9.77
C ALA A 418 16.06 -24.00 10.04
N TYR A 419 16.56 -23.98 11.28
CA TYR A 419 17.79 -23.22 11.60
C TYR A 419 19.02 -23.79 10.90
N ALA A 420 19.16 -25.11 10.81
CA ALA A 420 20.28 -25.75 10.12
C ALA A 420 20.23 -25.50 8.61
N SER A 421 19.05 -25.41 8.02
CA SER A 421 18.88 -25.01 6.62
C SER A 421 19.32 -23.55 6.41
N LEU A 422 18.85 -22.64 7.25
CA LEU A 422 19.20 -21.22 7.19
C LEU A 422 20.69 -20.95 7.45
N SER A 423 21.34 -21.71 8.34
CA SER A 423 22.76 -21.48 8.63
C SER A 423 23.69 -21.81 7.46
N ARG A 424 23.23 -22.67 6.52
CA ARG A 424 23.97 -23.01 5.30
C ARG A 424 23.80 -22.00 4.18
N THR A 425 22.69 -21.26 4.17
CA THR A 425 22.33 -20.35 3.06
C THR A 425 22.61 -18.88 3.39
N LEU A 426 22.58 -18.49 4.65
CA LEU A 426 22.81 -17.11 5.06
C LEU A 426 24.29 -16.74 5.07
N GLN A 427 24.61 -15.56 4.53
CA GLN A 427 25.96 -14.99 4.56
C GLN A 427 26.44 -14.70 5.99
N ASN A 428 25.54 -14.27 6.88
CA ASN A 428 25.82 -14.03 8.30
C ASN A 428 24.86 -14.84 9.19
N PRO A 429 25.22 -16.09 9.56
CA PRO A 429 24.30 -17.01 10.23
C PRO A 429 24.34 -16.92 11.76
N LEU A 430 25.00 -15.92 12.38
CA LEU A 430 25.27 -15.90 13.83
C LEU A 430 23.99 -16.09 14.69
N THR A 431 22.94 -15.31 14.42
CA THR A 431 21.67 -15.40 15.15
C THR A 431 21.00 -16.76 14.96
N VAL A 432 21.07 -17.32 13.75
CA VAL A 432 20.46 -18.62 13.44
C VAL A 432 21.24 -19.76 14.10
N LEU A 433 22.58 -19.71 14.09
CA LEU A 433 23.43 -20.70 14.76
C LEU A 433 23.23 -20.69 16.28
N LEU A 434 23.02 -19.51 16.87
CA LEU A 434 22.68 -19.41 18.29
C LEU A 434 21.35 -20.13 18.60
N ARG A 435 20.30 -19.87 17.80
CA ARG A 435 19.00 -20.57 17.93
C ARG A 435 19.10 -22.08 17.63
N LEU A 436 19.95 -22.48 16.69
CA LEU A 436 20.25 -23.88 16.42
C LEU A 436 20.84 -24.58 17.65
N GLY A 437 21.82 -23.95 18.30
CA GLY A 437 22.41 -24.48 19.54
C GLY A 437 21.38 -24.58 20.68
N GLU A 438 20.49 -23.59 20.82
CA GLU A 438 19.39 -23.62 21.79
C GLU A 438 18.41 -24.76 21.52
N ALA A 439 18.01 -24.98 20.26
CA ALA A 439 17.14 -26.08 19.86
C ALA A 439 17.74 -27.44 20.21
N ARG A 440 19.03 -27.65 19.91
CA ARG A 440 19.75 -28.87 20.27
C ARG A 440 19.90 -29.07 21.77
N LEU A 441 20.18 -27.99 22.50
CA LEU A 441 20.25 -28.03 23.97
C LEU A 441 18.90 -28.45 24.58
N ALA A 442 17.79 -27.91 24.08
CA ALA A 442 16.44 -28.29 24.50
C ALA A 442 16.10 -29.76 24.18
N LYS A 443 16.62 -30.27 23.05
CA LYS A 443 16.54 -31.69 22.67
C LYS A 443 17.48 -32.63 23.44
N GLN A 444 18.34 -32.08 24.32
CA GLN A 444 19.41 -32.82 25.00
C GLN A 444 20.50 -33.37 24.07
N ASP A 445 20.59 -32.87 22.83
CA ASP A 445 21.76 -33.08 21.96
C ASP A 445 22.87 -32.10 22.39
N TYR A 446 23.51 -32.41 23.51
CA TYR A 446 24.50 -31.53 24.11
C TYR A 446 25.74 -31.35 23.24
N GLN A 447 26.18 -32.41 22.55
CA GLN A 447 27.35 -32.31 21.66
C GLN A 447 27.05 -31.46 20.43
N GLY A 448 25.88 -31.65 19.80
CA GLY A 448 25.47 -30.81 18.68
C GLY A 448 25.22 -29.36 19.08
N ALA A 449 24.75 -29.10 20.31
CA ALA A 449 24.60 -27.75 20.85
C ALA A 449 25.96 -27.05 21.04
N VAL A 450 26.94 -27.76 21.63
CA VAL A 450 28.33 -27.27 21.76
C VAL A 450 28.88 -26.90 20.39
N ALA A 451 28.78 -27.78 19.40
CA ALA A 451 29.29 -27.53 18.05
C ALA A 451 28.67 -26.28 17.40
N ALA A 452 27.37 -26.05 17.61
CA ALA A 452 26.69 -24.86 17.08
C ALA A 452 27.16 -23.57 17.77
N PHE A 453 27.30 -23.55 19.10
CA PHE A 453 27.80 -22.38 19.84
C PHE A 453 29.29 -22.12 19.58
N GLU A 454 30.10 -23.16 19.42
CA GLU A 454 31.50 -23.05 19.00
C GLU A 454 31.62 -22.39 17.62
N ASP A 455 30.73 -22.70 16.67
CA ASP A 455 30.75 -22.02 15.36
C ASP A 455 30.41 -20.52 15.49
N VAL A 456 29.45 -20.15 16.37
CA VAL A 456 29.18 -18.73 16.67
C VAL A 456 30.41 -18.06 17.26
N THR A 457 31.06 -18.67 18.25
CA THR A 457 32.22 -18.06 18.94
C THR A 457 33.49 -18.08 18.11
N ARG A 458 33.63 -19.00 17.14
CA ARG A 458 34.71 -18.96 16.14
C ARG A 458 34.57 -17.75 15.21
N ARG A 459 33.34 -17.43 14.81
CA ARG A 459 33.03 -16.29 13.92
C ARG A 459 32.98 -14.96 14.68
N ALA A 460 32.51 -14.98 15.92
CA ALA A 460 32.40 -13.83 16.81
C ALA A 460 32.97 -14.18 18.21
N PRO A 461 34.30 -14.08 18.39
CA PRO A 461 34.98 -14.49 19.63
C PRO A 461 34.54 -13.80 20.92
N PHE A 462 33.86 -12.66 20.80
CA PHE A 462 33.37 -11.83 21.91
C PHE A 462 31.84 -11.87 22.08
N HIS A 463 31.15 -12.84 21.46
CA HIS A 463 29.71 -12.98 21.60
C HIS A 463 29.36 -13.58 22.97
N HIS A 464 29.08 -12.72 23.95
CA HIS A 464 28.90 -13.08 25.37
C HIS A 464 27.83 -14.15 25.59
N GLU A 465 26.66 -13.98 24.96
CA GLU A 465 25.57 -14.95 25.06
C GLU A 465 25.96 -16.33 24.52
N ALA A 466 26.65 -16.40 23.38
CA ALA A 466 27.06 -17.65 22.77
C ALA A 466 28.12 -18.38 23.62
N LEU A 467 29.08 -17.63 24.18
CA LEU A 467 30.07 -18.18 25.12
C LEU A 467 29.40 -18.75 26.37
N TYR A 468 28.45 -18.01 26.94
CA TYR A 468 27.71 -18.47 28.11
C TYR A 468 26.94 -19.76 27.79
N LYS A 469 26.19 -19.78 26.68
CA LYS A 469 25.43 -20.95 26.25
C LYS A 469 26.31 -22.14 25.88
N CYS A 470 27.48 -21.90 25.29
CA CYS A 470 28.50 -22.92 25.02
C CYS A 470 28.97 -23.58 26.33
N GLY A 471 29.30 -22.77 27.34
CA GLY A 471 29.71 -23.28 28.66
C GLY A 471 28.61 -24.12 29.31
N ILE A 472 27.35 -23.68 29.24
CA ILE A 472 26.20 -24.45 29.76
C ILE A 472 26.03 -25.77 29.01
N ALA A 473 26.14 -25.76 27.67
CA ALA A 473 26.07 -26.98 26.87
C ALA A 473 27.20 -27.96 27.19
N LEU A 474 28.43 -27.48 27.42
CA LEU A 474 29.58 -28.30 27.85
C LEU A 474 29.36 -28.93 29.24
N VAL A 475 28.80 -28.19 30.20
CA VAL A 475 28.42 -28.74 31.52
C VAL A 475 27.40 -29.87 31.33
N ALA A 476 26.37 -29.65 30.51
CA ALA A 476 25.34 -30.65 30.25
C ALA A 476 25.90 -31.89 29.52
N ALA A 477 26.92 -31.70 28.66
CA ALA A 477 27.70 -32.78 28.02
C ALA A 477 28.72 -33.46 28.94
N ASN A 478 28.77 -33.10 30.24
CA ASN A 478 29.75 -33.58 31.23
C ASN A 478 31.23 -33.24 30.90
N ARG A 479 31.48 -32.22 30.07
CA ARG A 479 32.81 -31.70 29.69
C ARG A 479 33.18 -30.50 30.57
N LYS A 480 33.27 -30.74 31.88
CA LYS A 480 33.38 -29.67 32.90
C LYS A 480 34.66 -28.85 32.83
N THR A 481 35.79 -29.46 32.46
CA THR A 481 37.09 -28.78 32.32
C THR A 481 37.05 -27.74 31.19
N GLU A 482 36.50 -28.14 30.05
CA GLU A 482 36.32 -27.24 28.90
C GLU A 482 35.29 -26.14 29.21
N ALA A 483 34.20 -26.49 29.91
CA ALA A 483 33.22 -25.50 30.36
C ALA A 483 33.87 -24.45 31.28
N ALA A 484 34.72 -24.87 32.22
CA ALA A 484 35.43 -23.96 33.11
C ALA A 484 36.31 -22.97 32.33
N ALA A 485 37.05 -23.44 31.33
CA ALA A 485 37.87 -22.57 30.47
C ALA A 485 37.03 -21.52 29.71
N VAL A 486 35.86 -21.92 29.17
CA VAL A 486 34.96 -20.99 28.48
C VAL A 486 34.38 -19.94 29.45
N PHE A 487 33.99 -20.34 30.66
CA PHE A 487 33.48 -19.41 31.67
C PHE A 487 34.57 -18.48 32.23
N GLU A 488 35.79 -18.96 32.41
CA GLU A 488 36.95 -18.14 32.78
C GLU A 488 37.23 -17.05 31.73
N LYS A 489 37.18 -17.42 30.45
CA LYS A 489 37.30 -16.47 29.35
C LYS A 489 36.18 -15.43 29.40
N LEU A 490 34.92 -15.85 29.58
CA LEU A 490 33.76 -14.96 29.59
C LEU A 490 33.74 -13.99 30.78
N GLN A 491 34.08 -14.44 32.00
CA GLN A 491 34.05 -13.56 33.18
C GLN A 491 35.12 -12.46 33.13
N ASN A 492 36.19 -12.65 32.34
CA ASN A 492 37.29 -11.71 32.18
C ASN A 492 37.03 -10.70 31.05
N PHE A 493 35.91 -10.80 30.33
CA PHE A 493 35.53 -9.77 29.38
C PHE A 493 34.91 -8.57 30.10
N HIS A 494 35.47 -7.39 29.82
CA HIS A 494 34.92 -6.12 30.24
C HIS A 494 33.95 -5.60 29.19
N SER A 495 32.76 -5.20 29.62
CA SER A 495 31.72 -4.64 28.77
C SER A 495 30.92 -3.61 29.57
N ASP A 496 30.62 -2.46 28.97
CA ASP A 496 29.73 -1.47 29.57
C ASP A 496 28.25 -1.81 29.31
N ASP A 497 27.97 -2.76 28.41
CA ASP A 497 26.63 -3.27 28.18
C ASP A 497 26.14 -4.14 29.35
N ARG A 498 25.00 -3.78 29.93
CA ARG A 498 24.40 -4.45 31.09
C ARG A 498 24.11 -5.93 30.84
N GLN A 499 23.63 -6.29 29.65
CA GLN A 499 23.24 -7.66 29.34
C GLN A 499 24.47 -8.57 29.20
N ASN A 500 25.55 -8.06 28.60
CA ASN A 500 26.85 -8.74 28.59
C ASN A 500 27.41 -8.95 30.00
N MET A 501 27.28 -7.95 30.89
CA MET A 501 27.69 -8.07 32.29
C MET A 501 26.90 -9.14 33.05
N GLU A 502 25.60 -9.28 32.77
CA GLU A 502 24.79 -10.36 33.34
C GLU A 502 25.28 -11.75 32.91
N TYR A 503 25.71 -11.94 31.65
CA TYR A 503 26.30 -13.22 31.21
C TYR A 503 27.64 -13.50 31.89
N ALA A 504 28.49 -12.48 32.08
CA ALA A 504 29.75 -12.61 32.81
C ALA A 504 29.53 -12.99 34.29
N GLU A 505 28.53 -12.41 34.95
CA GLU A 505 28.17 -12.75 36.33
C GLU A 505 27.61 -14.19 36.42
N LYS A 506 26.71 -14.57 35.51
CA LYS A 506 26.20 -15.95 35.42
C LYS A 506 27.32 -16.96 35.17
N ALA A 507 28.31 -16.61 34.36
CA ALA A 507 29.50 -17.42 34.12
C ALA A 507 30.33 -17.61 35.39
N ARG A 508 30.61 -16.51 36.13
CA ARG A 508 31.34 -16.55 37.40
C ARG A 508 30.65 -17.44 38.43
N ASN A 509 29.33 -17.30 38.59
CA ASN A 509 28.54 -18.11 39.50
C ASN A 509 28.56 -19.59 39.12
N THR A 510 28.50 -19.91 37.83
CA THR A 510 28.59 -21.29 37.34
C THR A 510 29.98 -21.88 37.54
N LEU A 511 31.04 -21.11 37.28
CA LEU A 511 32.44 -21.51 37.47
C LEU A 511 32.73 -21.86 38.93
N THR A 512 32.26 -21.05 39.89
CA THR A 512 32.39 -21.35 41.32
C THR A 512 31.74 -22.69 41.67
N ARG A 513 30.56 -23.01 41.10
CA ARG A 513 29.88 -24.29 41.31
C ARG A 513 30.64 -25.46 40.68
N ILE A 514 31.19 -25.30 39.48
CA ILE A 514 32.00 -26.34 38.83
C ILE A 514 33.22 -26.65 39.69
N ARG A 515 33.95 -25.62 40.14
CA ARG A 515 35.12 -25.75 41.01
C ARG A 515 34.78 -26.36 42.37
N ALA A 516 33.67 -25.99 42.99
CA ALA A 516 33.21 -26.59 44.25
C ALA A 516 32.75 -28.05 44.11
N SER A 517 32.32 -28.45 42.91
CA SER A 517 31.93 -29.84 42.60
C SER A 517 33.09 -30.74 42.19
N ALA A 518 34.27 -30.15 41.91
CA ALA A 518 35.50 -30.89 41.71
C ALA A 518 36.07 -31.21 43.10
N SER A 519 35.95 -32.47 43.53
CA SER A 519 36.61 -32.93 44.74
C SER A 519 38.12 -32.65 44.66
N PRO A 520 38.80 -32.30 45.77
CA PRO A 520 40.21 -31.90 45.79
C PRO A 520 41.20 -33.07 45.59
N THR A 521 40.90 -34.01 44.69
CA THR A 521 41.69 -35.26 44.52
C THR A 521 41.99 -35.64 43.06
N GLU A 522 41.84 -34.74 42.09
CA GLU A 522 42.22 -34.99 40.68
C GLU A 522 43.24 -34.00 40.10
N ILE A 523 43.88 -33.16 40.94
CA ILE A 523 44.98 -32.28 40.49
C ILE A 523 46.37 -32.94 40.68
N GLU A 524 46.46 -34.05 41.40
CA GLU A 524 47.69 -34.85 41.52
C GLU A 524 47.44 -36.31 41.12
N THR A 525 47.44 -36.63 39.83
CA THR A 525 47.78 -37.97 39.33
C THR A 525 47.97 -37.94 37.81
N SER A 526 49.09 -37.37 37.38
CA SER A 526 49.74 -37.78 36.13
C SER A 526 50.83 -38.82 36.43
N THR A 527 50.51 -39.88 37.18
CA THR A 527 51.33 -41.12 37.17
C THR A 527 50.54 -42.32 37.73
N MET A 528 50.43 -43.36 36.91
CA MET A 528 50.08 -44.77 37.20
C MET A 528 48.62 -45.21 37.50
N LEU A 529 48.08 -45.92 36.49
CA LEU A 529 47.27 -47.16 36.46
C LEU A 529 46.11 -47.46 37.45
N ALA A 530 44.98 -47.78 36.79
CA ALA A 530 44.09 -48.96 36.95
C ALA A 530 42.91 -48.98 37.97
N ILE A 531 41.70 -49.01 37.37
CA ILE A 531 40.46 -49.75 37.73
C ILE A 531 39.74 -49.29 39.04
N LYS A 532 38.48 -48.82 39.07
CA LYS A 532 37.21 -49.50 38.70
C LYS A 532 36.04 -48.48 38.71
N LYS A 533 35.02 -48.72 37.87
CA LYS A 533 33.72 -48.02 37.83
C LYS A 533 33.01 -47.97 39.20
N GLN A 534 32.34 -46.85 39.48
CA GLN A 534 31.03 -46.87 40.14
C GLN A 534 30.15 -45.68 39.66
N GLU A 535 29.01 -46.04 39.07
CA GLU A 535 27.95 -45.13 38.67
C GLU A 535 27.23 -44.56 39.90
N THR A 536 27.01 -43.26 39.92
CA THR A 536 25.88 -42.66 40.65
C THR A 536 25.28 -41.55 39.79
N GLN A 537 24.14 -41.87 39.16
CA GLN A 537 23.27 -40.90 38.51
C GLN A 537 22.77 -39.88 39.53
N ARG A 538 23.13 -38.60 39.35
CA ARG A 538 22.36 -37.47 39.87
C ARG A 538 21.91 -36.60 38.71
N ARG A 539 20.59 -36.62 38.47
CA ARG A 539 19.89 -35.77 37.49
C ARG A 539 20.19 -34.30 37.79
N TRP A 540 20.87 -33.64 36.87
CA TRP A 540 20.96 -32.19 36.82
C TRP A 540 19.65 -31.64 36.22
N VAL A 541 19.03 -30.68 36.90
CA VAL A 541 17.82 -29.99 36.44
C VAL A 541 18.25 -28.66 35.84
N ALA A 542 17.97 -28.47 34.55
CA ALA A 542 18.28 -27.23 33.83
C ALA A 542 17.48 -26.03 34.41
N PRO A 543 18.06 -24.82 34.46
CA PRO A 543 17.30 -23.61 34.77
C PRO A 543 16.22 -23.36 33.70
N LYS A 544 15.02 -22.98 34.15
CA LYS A 544 13.87 -22.64 33.28
C LYS A 544 14.28 -21.65 32.20
N VAL A 545 13.89 -21.96 30.96
CA VAL A 545 13.96 -21.07 29.80
C VAL A 545 13.21 -19.78 30.14
N LEU A 546 13.92 -18.66 30.15
CA LEU A 546 13.32 -17.33 30.27
C LEU A 546 12.90 -16.87 28.87
N HIS A 547 11.62 -16.55 28.74
CA HIS A 547 10.98 -15.99 27.55
C HIS A 547 11.61 -14.66 27.09
#